data_AF-A0A162N491-F1
#
_entry.id   AF-A0A162N491-F1
#
_cell.length_a   1.000
_cell.length_b   1.000
_cell.length_c   1.000
_cell.angle_alpha   90.00
_cell.angle_beta   90.00
_cell.angle_gamma   90.00
#
_symmetry.space_group_name_H-M   'P 1'
#
loop_
_entity.id
_entity.type
_entity.pdbx_description
1 polymer ?
#
loop_
_entity_poly.entity_id
_entity_poly.type
_entity_poly.pdbx_seq_one_letter_code
_entity_poly.pdbx_strand_id
1 'polypeptide(L)'
;MRHSWQHLSLLLASEAVIAQRVLQGSVQHFQSDQAGPWQPLLALGYGSPPQEITCIFDSGSSDTIIPLAGSDLCKVKNQQCTAPAPEVRGQFDPKKASDVKEVKGQTFNASFSGGDEFDGNFIKTTVTVGDKGEVPDAQVALASGGQPAGDFPQFSICGTGPRENEATEKKYDNLPETMAKTGAIKANVHSAVMNPTPFGNGSVFFGGIDRSKFEGELQKVEIDPDNEGKIRDFVVKMTSLRMDMSGGDQGVKPNKTQQRERMRLKRSISRRTTARRVGVKAKGSYGGSGLKTESVENDDDQSVNVLNNGKNDGQNNGQGGCTCSNQGKNDNGGNDDENHNGNGDGNNNQGKKNQDNKKGNGNGNGNGNGNDNGNGNDNKNGNKNGNGNKNNNDSGNKKDKGKKNGGNKDDGNKNGGNSTSGNLIDLGLKEAETFTLFDTGGVALTLPAGVLKNMAKALDTDFNQESGELGPVECGKLNAGNKIVMGFNDDSVQMTLGLDKIRLSEELTAPELTKAGMCQVGAFAGDPNENLNSMGFVFFTDVYTVFDLESNSLWFAQAKGDPGAPAGQLEEFPPKA
;
A
#
# COMPACT_ATOMS: atom_id res chain seq x y z
N MET A 1 20.32 -36.61 74.59
CA MET A 1 20.20 -36.47 73.12
C MET A 1 18.94 -37.19 72.67
N ARG A 2 17.99 -36.50 72.05
CA ARG A 2 16.89 -37.09 71.25
C ARG A 2 16.65 -36.11 70.09
N HIS A 3 16.84 -36.56 68.87
CA HIS A 3 16.65 -35.73 67.68
C HIS A 3 15.16 -35.65 67.34
N SER A 4 14.69 -34.43 67.04
CA SER A 4 13.38 -34.19 66.44
C SER A 4 13.56 -34.14 64.92
N TRP A 5 12.85 -34.99 64.19
CA TRP A 5 12.65 -34.81 62.75
C TRP A 5 11.48 -33.86 62.55
N GLN A 6 11.74 -32.73 61.89
CA GLN A 6 10.71 -31.93 61.25
C GLN A 6 10.71 -32.28 59.76
N HIS A 7 9.59 -32.80 59.27
CA HIS A 7 9.37 -33.00 57.84
C HIS A 7 9.14 -31.64 57.17
N LEU A 8 10.08 -31.21 56.34
CA LEU A 8 9.87 -30.07 55.45
C LEU A 8 9.27 -30.60 54.14
N SER A 9 7.93 -30.57 54.05
CA SER A 9 7.22 -30.90 52.81
C SER A 9 7.44 -29.81 51.77
N LEU A 10 8.49 -29.93 50.94
CA LEU A 10 8.59 -29.15 49.71
C LEU A 10 7.52 -29.61 48.73
N LEU A 11 6.42 -28.85 48.67
CA LEU A 11 5.54 -28.83 47.51
C LEU A 11 6.30 -28.18 46.35
N LEU A 12 6.94 -29.01 45.52
CA LEU A 12 7.37 -28.63 44.19
C LEU A 12 6.12 -28.43 43.33
N ALA A 13 5.57 -27.21 43.35
CA ALA A 13 4.66 -26.76 42.31
C ALA A 13 5.48 -26.66 41.02
N SER A 14 5.43 -27.72 40.21
CA SER A 14 5.89 -27.67 38.83
C SER A 14 4.90 -26.82 38.04
N GLU A 15 5.12 -25.50 38.04
CA GLU A 15 4.57 -24.63 37.01
C GLU A 15 5.13 -25.11 35.67
N ALA A 16 4.34 -25.95 34.98
CA ALA A 16 4.53 -26.16 33.57
C ALA A 16 4.26 -24.81 32.90
N VAL A 17 5.32 -24.05 32.65
CA VAL A 17 5.27 -22.91 31.74
C VAL A 17 4.89 -23.50 30.39
N ILE A 18 3.60 -23.48 30.08
CA ILE A 18 3.09 -23.81 28.75
C ILE A 18 3.68 -22.75 27.84
N ALA A 19 4.70 -23.13 27.07
CA ALA A 19 5.32 -22.24 26.12
C ALA A 19 4.24 -21.76 25.14
N GLN A 20 3.94 -20.47 25.23
CA GLN A 20 2.94 -19.80 24.42
C GLN A 20 3.32 -19.91 22.94
N ARG A 21 2.49 -20.58 22.15
CA ARG A 21 2.79 -20.90 20.74
C ARG A 21 2.37 -19.77 19.81
N VAL A 22 2.95 -18.60 20.05
CA VAL A 22 2.76 -17.41 19.23
C VAL A 22 4.12 -16.98 18.68
N LEU A 23 4.28 -17.01 17.36
CA LEU A 23 5.52 -16.60 16.70
C LEU A 23 5.40 -15.15 16.24
N GLN A 24 6.22 -14.26 16.78
CA GLN A 24 6.26 -12.86 16.36
C GLN A 24 7.24 -12.66 15.19
N GLY A 25 6.80 -11.96 14.16
CA GLY A 25 7.65 -11.39 13.10
C GLY A 25 7.59 -9.86 13.11
N SER A 26 8.69 -9.21 12.72
CA SER A 26 8.75 -7.77 12.48
C SER A 26 8.43 -7.49 11.01
N VAL A 27 7.44 -6.64 10.74
CA VAL A 27 7.07 -6.27 9.36
C VAL A 27 7.49 -4.82 9.11
N GLN A 28 8.57 -4.62 8.35
CA GLN A 28 9.09 -3.29 8.03
C GLN A 28 8.20 -2.58 7.01
N HIS A 29 7.90 -1.30 7.25
CA HIS A 29 7.40 -0.40 6.22
C HIS A 29 8.56 0.03 5.31
N PHE A 30 8.72 -0.58 4.14
CA PHE A 30 9.66 -0.10 3.13
C PHE A 30 8.96 0.82 2.12
N GLN A 31 9.67 1.85 1.65
CA GLN A 31 9.18 2.74 0.60
C GLN A 31 10.33 3.18 -0.31
N SER A 32 10.05 3.41 -1.59
CA SER A 32 10.94 4.17 -2.50
C SER A 32 10.18 4.65 -3.74
N ASP A 33 10.77 5.56 -4.52
CA ASP A 33 10.17 6.01 -5.80
C ASP A 33 9.91 4.85 -6.77
N GLN A 34 10.73 3.80 -6.72
CA GLN A 34 10.63 2.63 -7.59
C GLN A 34 9.72 1.52 -7.01
N ALA A 35 9.77 1.29 -5.70
CA ALA A 35 8.97 0.24 -5.05
C ALA A 35 7.54 0.71 -4.70
N GLY A 36 7.31 2.02 -4.63
CA GLY A 36 6.08 2.60 -4.14
C GLY A 36 6.11 2.90 -2.64
N PRO A 37 4.99 3.40 -2.08
CA PRO A 37 4.96 4.04 -0.76
C PRO A 37 4.88 3.11 0.46
N TRP A 38 4.44 1.86 0.29
CA TRP A 38 3.92 1.07 1.41
C TRP A 38 4.15 -0.43 1.16
N GLN A 39 5.42 -0.86 1.14
CA GLN A 39 5.80 -2.27 0.99
C GLN A 39 6.00 -2.92 2.37
N PRO A 40 5.17 -3.90 2.79
CA PRO A 40 5.36 -4.62 4.06
C PRO A 40 6.43 -5.71 3.90
N LEU A 41 7.64 -5.48 4.41
CA LEU A 41 8.73 -6.44 4.30
C LEU A 41 8.89 -7.27 5.57
N LEU A 42 8.80 -8.60 5.45
CA LEU A 42 9.07 -9.58 6.50
C LEU A 42 10.34 -10.35 6.16
N ALA A 43 11.23 -10.55 7.14
CA ALA A 43 12.39 -11.40 7.00
C ALA A 43 12.10 -12.80 7.57
N LEU A 44 12.35 -13.85 6.78
CA LEU A 44 12.26 -15.26 7.18
C LEU A 44 13.57 -15.98 6.85
N GLY A 45 13.96 -16.94 7.68
CA GLY A 45 15.09 -17.83 7.41
C GLY A 45 14.65 -19.11 6.70
N TYR A 46 15.45 -19.61 5.75
CA TYR A 46 15.16 -20.82 4.99
C TYR A 46 16.30 -21.83 5.07
N GLY A 47 15.97 -23.08 5.35
CA GLY A 47 16.91 -24.20 5.46
C GLY A 47 17.72 -24.27 6.75
N SER A 48 18.56 -25.31 6.84
CA SER A 48 19.42 -25.58 8.00
C SER A 48 20.90 -25.59 7.58
N PRO A 49 21.72 -24.60 7.98
CA PRO A 49 21.38 -23.39 8.73
C PRO A 49 20.52 -22.40 7.92
N PRO A 50 19.79 -21.49 8.60
CA PRO A 50 18.87 -20.56 7.94
C PRO A 50 19.59 -19.53 7.07
N GLN A 51 19.11 -19.40 5.83
CA GLN A 51 19.44 -18.33 4.90
C GLN A 51 18.31 -17.30 4.94
N GLU A 52 18.60 -16.09 5.41
CA GLU A 52 17.61 -15.02 5.51
C GLU A 52 17.21 -14.48 4.14
N ILE A 53 15.91 -14.39 3.90
CA ILE A 53 15.31 -13.74 2.72
C ILE A 53 14.19 -12.83 3.21
N THR A 54 14.19 -11.60 2.70
CA THR A 54 13.17 -10.60 2.98
C THR A 54 12.16 -10.54 1.83
N CYS A 55 10.89 -10.69 2.17
CA CYS A 55 9.77 -10.85 1.25
C CYS A 55 8.65 -9.85 1.57
N ILE A 56 7.76 -9.62 0.61
CA ILE A 56 6.47 -8.97 0.87
C ILE A 56 5.65 -9.91 1.76
N PHE A 57 5.19 -9.41 2.90
CA PHE A 57 4.23 -10.09 3.76
C PHE A 57 2.83 -9.92 3.16
N ASP A 58 2.29 -11.01 2.62
CA ASP A 58 1.20 -10.97 1.65
C ASP A 58 0.05 -11.90 2.04
N SER A 59 -1.07 -11.35 2.51
CA SER A 59 -2.31 -12.08 2.74
C SER A 59 -3.17 -12.23 1.46
N GLY A 60 -2.87 -11.48 0.39
CA GLY A 60 -3.53 -11.57 -0.91
C GLY A 60 -3.06 -12.75 -1.78
N SER A 61 -1.95 -13.40 -1.43
CA SER A 61 -1.47 -14.63 -2.06
C SER A 61 -1.10 -15.72 -1.04
N SER A 62 -0.90 -16.95 -1.51
CA SER A 62 -0.80 -18.14 -0.63
C SER A 62 0.51 -18.92 -0.75
N ASP A 63 1.36 -18.61 -1.74
CA ASP A 63 2.67 -19.25 -1.93
C ASP A 63 3.79 -18.44 -1.25
N THR A 64 4.70 -19.14 -0.58
CA THR A 64 5.97 -18.55 -0.16
C THR A 64 6.98 -18.75 -1.29
N ILE A 65 7.28 -17.68 -2.03
CA ILE A 65 8.13 -17.66 -3.23
C ILE A 65 9.50 -17.08 -2.89
N ILE A 66 10.54 -17.91 -2.96
CA ILE A 66 11.94 -17.56 -2.69
C ILE A 66 12.81 -17.77 -3.93
N PRO A 67 13.77 -16.88 -4.24
CA PRO A 67 14.52 -16.95 -5.48
C PRO A 67 15.75 -17.86 -5.34
N LEU A 68 15.95 -18.73 -6.34
CA LEU A 68 17.08 -19.66 -6.43
C LEU A 68 18.39 -18.92 -6.70
N ALA A 69 19.40 -19.16 -5.87
CA ALA A 69 20.72 -18.54 -6.01
C ALA A 69 21.37 -18.83 -7.36
N GLY A 70 21.77 -17.77 -8.07
CA GLY A 70 22.41 -17.87 -9.39
C GLY A 70 21.50 -18.28 -10.54
N SER A 71 20.19 -18.36 -10.32
CA SER A 71 19.17 -18.51 -11.36
C SER A 71 19.13 -17.31 -12.31
N ASP A 72 18.38 -17.42 -13.42
CA ASP A 72 18.21 -16.31 -14.36
C ASP A 72 17.36 -15.19 -13.73
N LEU A 73 16.37 -15.52 -12.90
CA LEU A 73 15.67 -14.55 -12.05
C LEU A 73 16.66 -13.70 -11.23
N CYS A 74 17.62 -14.32 -10.53
CA CYS A 74 18.61 -13.56 -9.74
C CYS A 74 19.67 -12.80 -10.57
N LYS A 75 19.68 -12.92 -11.89
CA LYS A 75 20.53 -12.11 -12.80
C LYS A 75 19.79 -10.88 -13.35
N VAL A 76 18.47 -10.80 -13.17
CA VAL A 76 17.65 -9.65 -13.56
C VAL A 76 18.06 -8.43 -12.73
N LYS A 77 18.32 -7.30 -13.40
CA LYS A 77 18.92 -6.09 -12.78
C LYS A 77 18.08 -5.51 -11.65
N ASN A 78 16.76 -5.63 -11.75
CA ASN A 78 15.76 -5.17 -10.78
C ASN A 78 15.22 -6.30 -9.88
N GLN A 79 15.88 -7.46 -9.83
CA GLN A 79 15.65 -8.48 -8.80
C GLN A 79 16.47 -8.18 -7.54
N GLN A 80 15.91 -8.38 -6.35
CA GLN A 80 16.57 -8.04 -5.08
C GLN A 80 17.53 -9.13 -4.54
N CYS A 81 17.94 -10.13 -5.35
CA CYS A 81 18.69 -11.30 -4.85
C CYS A 81 20.04 -10.94 -4.20
N THR A 82 20.90 -10.21 -4.93
CA THR A 82 22.29 -9.92 -4.56
C THR A 82 22.75 -8.57 -5.09
N ALA A 83 23.88 -8.07 -4.59
CA ALA A 83 24.56 -6.93 -5.20
C ALA A 83 24.87 -7.20 -6.70
N PRO A 84 24.75 -6.21 -7.60
CA PRO A 84 24.59 -4.78 -7.33
C PRO A 84 23.12 -4.29 -7.36
N ALA A 85 22.13 -5.11 -6.99
CA ALA A 85 20.75 -4.65 -6.85
C ALA A 85 20.66 -3.42 -5.92
N PRO A 86 19.79 -2.42 -6.20
CA PRO A 86 19.65 -1.22 -5.37
C PRO A 86 19.28 -1.55 -3.92
N GLU A 87 18.48 -2.61 -3.76
CA GLU A 87 18.08 -3.20 -2.50
C GLU A 87 18.44 -4.68 -2.54
N VAL A 88 19.21 -5.16 -1.55
CA VAL A 88 19.48 -6.59 -1.41
C VAL A 88 18.51 -7.15 -0.37
N ARG A 89 17.83 -8.25 -0.72
CA ARG A 89 16.81 -8.93 0.08
C ARG A 89 17.00 -10.45 0.14
N GLY A 90 18.05 -10.99 -0.47
CA GLY A 90 18.51 -12.37 -0.28
C GLY A 90 18.08 -13.35 -1.38
N GLN A 91 18.70 -14.53 -1.37
CA GLN A 91 18.45 -15.63 -2.28
C GLN A 91 18.73 -16.97 -1.57
N PHE A 92 18.06 -18.04 -2.01
CA PHE A 92 18.23 -19.37 -1.43
C PHE A 92 19.23 -20.20 -2.22
N ASP A 93 20.31 -20.66 -1.58
CA ASP A 93 21.23 -21.66 -2.14
C ASP A 93 20.95 -23.04 -1.51
N PRO A 94 20.26 -23.97 -2.21
CA PRO A 94 19.98 -25.30 -1.69
C PRO A 94 21.22 -26.09 -1.29
N LYS A 95 22.41 -25.77 -1.82
CA LYS A 95 23.66 -26.48 -1.50
C LYS A 95 24.23 -26.11 -0.13
N LYS A 96 23.72 -25.04 0.49
CA LYS A 96 24.11 -24.58 1.84
C LYS A 96 23.18 -25.05 2.95
N ALA A 97 22.06 -25.68 2.60
CA ALA A 97 21.07 -26.19 3.55
C ALA A 97 21.02 -27.72 3.53
N SER A 98 21.10 -28.37 4.69
CA SER A 98 21.20 -29.83 4.81
C SER A 98 19.85 -30.58 4.77
N ASP A 99 18.74 -29.85 4.82
CA ASP A 99 17.38 -30.36 5.05
C ASP A 99 16.45 -30.24 3.83
N VAL A 100 16.95 -29.72 2.70
CA VAL A 100 16.18 -29.48 1.47
C VAL A 100 15.76 -30.78 0.82
N LYS A 101 14.48 -30.89 0.46
CA LYS A 101 13.89 -32.01 -0.29
C LYS A 101 13.17 -31.48 -1.52
N GLU A 102 13.51 -31.99 -2.70
CA GLU A 102 12.81 -31.65 -3.94
C GLU A 102 11.40 -32.25 -3.97
N VAL A 103 10.39 -31.44 -4.32
CA VAL A 103 9.01 -31.91 -4.49
C VAL A 103 8.79 -32.32 -5.96
N LYS A 104 9.28 -33.51 -6.29
CA LYS A 104 9.31 -34.03 -7.67
C LYS A 104 7.98 -33.91 -8.41
N GLY A 105 8.04 -33.34 -9.62
CA GLY A 105 6.89 -33.19 -10.51
C GLY A 105 5.88 -32.14 -10.07
N GLN A 106 6.23 -31.23 -9.16
CA GLN A 106 5.40 -30.09 -8.78
C GLN A 106 6.13 -28.78 -9.09
N THR A 107 5.60 -28.06 -10.06
CA THR A 107 6.00 -26.70 -10.44
C THR A 107 4.94 -25.70 -10.01
N PHE A 108 5.31 -24.42 -10.03
CA PHE A 108 4.40 -23.30 -9.88
C PHE A 108 4.63 -22.28 -11.00
N ASN A 109 3.59 -21.51 -11.30
CA ASN A 109 3.66 -20.33 -12.15
C ASN A 109 2.68 -19.32 -11.54
N ALA A 110 3.20 -18.20 -11.04
CA ALA A 110 2.44 -17.21 -10.30
C ALA A 110 2.58 -15.84 -10.96
N SER A 111 1.46 -15.14 -11.17
CA SER A 111 1.41 -13.78 -11.71
C SER A 111 0.65 -12.87 -10.74
N PHE A 112 1.22 -11.72 -10.43
CA PHE A 112 0.70 -10.79 -9.43
C PHE A 112 -0.01 -9.58 -10.07
N SER A 113 -0.87 -8.92 -9.29
CA SER A 113 -1.60 -7.69 -9.69
C SER A 113 -0.70 -6.58 -10.22
N GLY A 114 0.51 -6.45 -9.64
CA GLY A 114 1.55 -5.50 -10.06
C GLY A 114 2.24 -5.85 -11.39
N GLY A 115 1.98 -7.02 -11.97
CA GLY A 115 2.58 -7.51 -13.21
C GLY A 115 3.86 -8.34 -13.05
N ASP A 116 4.29 -8.62 -11.81
CA ASP A 116 5.41 -9.52 -11.55
C ASP A 116 4.98 -10.98 -11.76
N GLU A 117 5.87 -11.77 -12.36
CA GLU A 117 5.68 -13.20 -12.59
C GLU A 117 6.86 -13.99 -12.03
N PHE A 118 6.58 -15.18 -11.50
CA PHE A 118 7.58 -16.13 -11.00
C PHE A 118 7.26 -17.55 -11.47
N ASP A 119 8.30 -18.30 -11.82
CA ASP A 119 8.19 -19.73 -12.14
C ASP A 119 9.33 -20.55 -11.52
N GLY A 120 9.07 -21.83 -11.29
CA GLY A 120 10.06 -22.77 -10.78
C GLY A 120 9.46 -24.05 -10.23
N ASN A 121 10.20 -24.67 -9.32
CA ASN A 121 9.85 -25.94 -8.68
C ASN A 121 9.51 -25.74 -7.20
N PHE A 122 8.68 -26.61 -6.63
CA PHE A 122 8.52 -26.67 -5.19
C PHE A 122 9.65 -27.46 -4.52
N ILE A 123 10.09 -26.97 -3.36
CA ILE A 123 10.94 -27.71 -2.42
C ILE A 123 10.26 -27.79 -1.05
N LYS A 124 10.72 -28.70 -0.19
CA LYS A 124 10.46 -28.69 1.25
C LYS A 124 11.74 -28.38 2.01
N THR A 125 11.64 -27.52 3.01
CA THR A 125 12.77 -27.11 3.88
C THR A 125 12.22 -26.56 5.20
N THR A 126 13.08 -26.28 6.17
CA THR A 126 12.71 -25.61 7.42
C THR A 126 12.57 -24.11 7.17
N VAL A 127 11.47 -23.50 7.60
CA VAL A 127 11.30 -22.04 7.62
C VAL A 127 11.48 -21.55 9.06
N THR A 128 12.18 -20.44 9.25
CA THR A 128 12.44 -19.83 10.56
C THR A 128 11.78 -18.45 10.63
N VAL A 129 10.91 -18.25 11.62
CA VAL A 129 10.22 -16.99 11.91
C VAL A 129 10.82 -16.35 13.17
N GLY A 130 11.30 -15.11 13.05
CA GLY A 130 11.99 -14.42 14.14
C GLY A 130 13.22 -15.19 14.62
N ASP A 131 13.60 -15.03 15.89
CA ASP A 131 14.85 -15.60 16.41
C ASP A 131 14.88 -17.14 16.50
N LYS A 132 13.71 -17.80 16.63
CA LYS A 132 13.60 -19.24 17.04
C LYS A 132 12.36 -19.99 16.54
N GLY A 133 11.50 -19.39 15.72
CA GLY A 133 10.24 -20.01 15.28
C GLY A 133 10.44 -21.00 14.14
N GLU A 134 10.89 -22.22 14.42
CA GLU A 134 11.13 -23.24 13.40
C GLU A 134 9.84 -23.94 12.92
N VAL A 135 9.67 -24.02 11.60
CA VAL A 135 8.57 -24.68 10.89
C VAL A 135 9.17 -25.72 9.94
N PRO A 136 9.34 -26.98 10.38
CA PRO A 136 10.01 -28.01 9.60
C PRO A 136 9.14 -28.56 8.46
N ASP A 137 9.79 -29.02 7.38
CA ASP A 137 9.15 -29.66 6.21
C ASP A 137 8.11 -28.79 5.46
N ALA A 138 8.17 -27.47 5.64
CA ALA A 138 7.32 -26.51 4.92
C ALA A 138 7.63 -26.52 3.42
N GLN A 139 6.59 -26.55 2.59
CA GLN A 139 6.72 -26.48 1.14
C GLN A 139 6.79 -25.02 0.69
N VAL A 140 7.82 -24.69 -0.10
CA VAL A 140 8.08 -23.34 -0.61
C VAL A 140 8.39 -23.38 -2.10
N ALA A 141 7.99 -22.33 -2.81
CA ALA A 141 8.17 -22.14 -4.24
C ALA A 141 9.57 -21.59 -4.51
N LEU A 142 10.46 -22.41 -5.10
CA LEU A 142 11.83 -22.04 -5.41
C LEU A 142 11.91 -21.50 -6.84
N ALA A 143 11.85 -20.17 -6.95
CA ALA A 143 11.77 -19.46 -8.23
C ALA A 143 13.11 -19.46 -8.96
N SER A 144 13.12 -19.99 -10.19
CA SER A 144 14.27 -19.98 -11.10
C SER A 144 14.09 -19.03 -12.28
N GLY A 145 12.83 -18.80 -12.66
CA GLY A 145 12.41 -17.90 -13.72
C GLY A 145 11.34 -16.93 -13.23
N GLY A 146 10.66 -16.29 -14.17
CA GLY A 146 9.76 -15.18 -13.96
C GLY A 146 10.09 -13.98 -14.85
N GLN A 147 9.21 -12.98 -14.84
CA GLN A 147 9.42 -11.67 -15.47
C GLN A 147 9.02 -10.58 -14.47
N PRO A 148 9.85 -9.54 -14.24
CA PRO A 148 9.42 -8.40 -13.46
C PRO A 148 8.46 -7.52 -14.26
N ALA A 149 7.63 -6.76 -13.55
CA ALA A 149 6.82 -5.69 -14.14
C ALA A 149 7.71 -4.51 -14.61
N GLY A 150 8.33 -4.64 -15.78
CA GLY A 150 9.23 -3.62 -16.33
C GLY A 150 10.48 -3.41 -15.46
N ASP A 151 10.85 -2.14 -15.22
CA ASP A 151 12.07 -1.76 -14.48
C ASP A 151 11.88 -1.68 -12.94
N PHE A 152 10.72 -2.06 -12.39
CA PHE A 152 10.43 -1.94 -10.96
C PHE A 152 11.07 -3.07 -10.12
N PRO A 153 11.44 -2.82 -8.84
CA PRO A 153 11.95 -3.84 -7.93
C PRO A 153 10.98 -5.04 -7.75
N GLN A 154 11.42 -6.24 -8.12
CA GLN A 154 10.71 -7.50 -7.91
C GLN A 154 11.18 -8.18 -6.60
N PHE A 155 10.30 -8.19 -5.60
CA PHE A 155 10.54 -8.74 -4.26
C PHE A 155 10.08 -10.19 -4.15
N SER A 156 10.70 -10.95 -3.23
CA SER A 156 10.19 -12.28 -2.85
C SER A 156 8.82 -12.17 -2.17
N ILE A 157 8.03 -13.25 -2.16
CA ILE A 157 6.65 -13.23 -1.62
C ILE A 157 6.56 -14.21 -0.44
N CYS A 158 5.95 -13.76 0.66
CA CYS A 158 5.59 -14.62 1.79
C CYS A 158 4.07 -14.65 1.90
N GLY A 159 3.46 -15.48 1.04
CA GLY A 159 2.02 -15.70 1.03
C GLY A 159 1.54 -16.34 2.33
N THR A 160 0.54 -15.71 2.94
CA THR A 160 -0.18 -16.17 4.14
C THR A 160 -1.69 -16.32 3.93
N GLY A 161 -2.12 -16.25 2.66
CA GLY A 161 -3.48 -16.46 2.21
C GLY A 161 -4.03 -17.89 2.41
N PRO A 162 -5.32 -18.10 2.10
CA PRO A 162 -5.96 -19.42 2.15
C PRO A 162 -5.35 -20.40 1.15
N ARG A 163 -5.00 -21.61 1.62
CA ARG A 163 -4.49 -22.75 0.83
C ARG A 163 -5.14 -22.95 -0.55
N GLU A 164 -6.44 -22.71 -0.70
CA GLU A 164 -7.13 -22.87 -1.99
C GLU A 164 -6.70 -21.86 -3.08
N ASN A 165 -5.91 -20.83 -2.76
CA ASN A 165 -5.33 -19.84 -3.68
C ASN A 165 -3.81 -20.02 -3.94
N GLU A 166 -3.25 -21.19 -3.65
CA GLU A 166 -1.88 -21.53 -4.11
C GLU A 166 -1.79 -21.59 -5.65
N ALA A 167 -0.70 -21.13 -6.25
CA ALA A 167 -0.46 -21.02 -7.69
C ALA A 167 -0.11 -22.38 -8.37
N THR A 168 -0.87 -23.42 -8.04
CA THR A 168 -0.74 -24.77 -8.59
C THR A 168 -2.08 -25.51 -8.59
N GLU A 169 -2.26 -26.45 -9.53
CA GLU A 169 -3.44 -27.34 -9.57
C GLU A 169 -3.46 -28.29 -8.36
N LYS A 170 -2.28 -28.70 -7.87
CA LYS A 170 -2.14 -29.65 -6.75
C LYS A 170 -1.86 -28.91 -5.44
N LYS A 171 -2.94 -28.46 -4.80
CA LYS A 171 -2.88 -27.75 -3.51
C LYS A 171 -2.11 -28.53 -2.44
N TYR A 172 -1.19 -27.86 -1.77
CA TYR A 172 -0.29 -28.38 -0.75
C TYR A 172 -0.69 -27.85 0.64
N ASP A 173 0.19 -27.91 1.64
CA ASP A 173 -0.02 -27.21 2.90
C ASP A 173 0.91 -25.99 2.91
N ASN A 174 0.37 -24.80 2.69
CA ASN A 174 1.14 -23.56 2.73
C ASN A 174 1.71 -23.24 4.13
N LEU A 175 2.41 -22.11 4.26
CA LEU A 175 3.19 -21.80 5.45
C LEU A 175 2.34 -21.72 6.74
N PRO A 176 1.21 -20.96 6.80
CA PRO A 176 0.34 -20.95 7.99
C PRO A 176 -0.26 -22.32 8.34
N GLU A 177 -0.70 -23.08 7.32
CA GLU A 177 -1.23 -24.43 7.49
C GLU A 177 -0.17 -25.41 8.04
N THR A 178 1.07 -25.31 7.54
CA THR A 178 2.21 -26.09 8.04
C THR A 178 2.58 -25.71 9.47
N MET A 179 2.55 -24.42 9.84
CA MET A 179 2.80 -23.97 11.21
C MET A 179 1.83 -24.63 12.19
N ALA A 180 0.54 -24.72 11.85
CA ALA A 180 -0.47 -25.36 12.68
C ALA A 180 -0.25 -26.89 12.75
N LYS A 181 -0.06 -27.56 11.60
CA LYS A 181 0.14 -29.02 11.51
C LYS A 181 1.41 -29.53 12.18
N THR A 182 2.50 -28.76 12.13
CA THR A 182 3.75 -29.06 12.86
C THR A 182 3.65 -28.74 14.35
N GLY A 183 2.60 -28.03 14.78
CA GLY A 183 2.39 -27.58 16.14
C GLY A 183 3.27 -26.40 16.55
N ALA A 184 3.91 -25.71 15.60
CA ALA A 184 4.63 -24.46 15.86
C ALA A 184 3.67 -23.35 16.37
N ILE A 185 2.43 -23.37 15.88
CA ILE A 185 1.29 -22.61 16.41
C ILE A 185 0.13 -23.56 16.78
N LYS A 186 -0.87 -23.09 17.54
CA LYS A 186 -2.02 -23.93 17.96
C LYS A 186 -3.21 -23.96 17.00
N ALA A 187 -3.32 -22.97 16.13
CA ALA A 187 -4.43 -22.75 15.23
C ALA A 187 -3.90 -22.04 13.97
N ASN A 188 -4.46 -22.32 12.80
CA ASN A 188 -4.13 -21.63 11.54
C ASN A 188 -4.72 -20.20 11.54
N VAL A 189 -4.10 -19.35 12.35
CA VAL A 189 -4.47 -17.96 12.58
C VAL A 189 -3.20 -17.11 12.55
N HIS A 190 -3.27 -15.91 12.00
CA HIS A 190 -2.24 -14.89 12.23
C HIS A 190 -2.87 -13.52 12.41
N SER A 191 -2.19 -12.61 13.11
CA SER A 191 -2.65 -11.23 13.28
C SER A 191 -1.58 -10.23 12.91
N ALA A 192 -1.98 -9.05 12.44
CA ALA A 192 -1.07 -8.03 11.92
C ALA A 192 -1.48 -6.61 12.32
N VAL A 193 -0.46 -5.77 12.52
CA VAL A 193 -0.58 -4.31 12.66
C VAL A 193 0.68 -3.64 12.09
N MET A 194 0.48 -2.70 11.17
CA MET A 194 1.55 -2.06 10.39
C MET A 194 1.95 -0.72 10.98
N ASN A 195 3.19 -0.28 10.74
CA ASN A 195 3.64 1.04 11.15
C ASN A 195 3.40 2.07 10.03
N PRO A 196 2.67 3.17 10.26
CA PRO A 196 2.50 4.20 9.24
C PRO A 196 3.78 5.01 8.99
N THR A 197 4.80 4.89 9.84
CA THR A 197 6.08 5.58 9.69
C THR A 197 6.99 4.83 8.70
N PRO A 198 7.50 5.47 7.63
CA PRO A 198 8.49 4.88 6.74
C PRO A 198 9.71 4.34 7.50
N PHE A 199 10.16 3.14 7.12
CA PHE A 199 11.21 2.35 7.77
C PHE A 199 10.93 1.95 9.24
N GLY A 200 9.73 2.26 9.76
CA GLY A 200 9.23 1.76 11.03
C GLY A 200 8.76 0.31 10.92
N ASN A 201 8.82 -0.40 12.03
CA ASN A 201 8.37 -1.80 12.11
C ASN A 201 6.95 -1.87 12.64
N GLY A 202 6.10 -2.64 11.95
CA GLY A 202 4.90 -3.26 12.48
C GLY A 202 5.19 -4.65 13.05
N SER A 203 4.14 -5.37 13.42
CA SER A 203 4.23 -6.73 13.96
C SER A 203 3.24 -7.67 13.26
N VAL A 204 3.68 -8.90 13.02
CA VAL A 204 2.83 -10.06 12.74
C VAL A 204 2.95 -11.07 13.89
N PHE A 205 1.86 -11.71 14.27
CA PHE A 205 1.81 -12.77 15.29
C PHE A 205 1.11 -14.00 14.71
N PHE A 206 1.86 -15.06 14.41
CA PHE A 206 1.29 -16.34 13.99
C PHE A 206 0.83 -17.12 15.22
N GLY A 207 -0.37 -17.70 15.18
CA GLY A 207 -0.97 -18.47 16.28
C GLY A 207 -1.65 -17.66 17.37
N GLY A 208 -1.68 -16.34 17.27
CA GLY A 208 -2.10 -15.49 18.39
C GLY A 208 -2.26 -14.01 18.08
N ILE A 209 -2.41 -13.25 19.16
CA ILE A 209 -2.64 -11.81 19.18
C ILE A 209 -1.82 -11.16 20.29
N ASP A 210 -1.75 -9.83 20.30
CA ASP A 210 -1.21 -9.02 21.39
C ASP A 210 -2.24 -7.95 21.81
N ARG A 211 -2.90 -8.14 22.97
CA ARG A 211 -3.93 -7.19 23.46
C ARG A 211 -3.37 -5.80 23.81
N SER A 212 -2.05 -5.65 23.90
CA SER A 212 -1.42 -4.35 24.09
C SER A 212 -1.47 -3.48 22.81
N LYS A 213 -1.77 -4.07 21.65
CA LYS A 213 -1.74 -3.42 20.32
C LYS A 213 -3.07 -2.90 19.81
N PHE A 214 -4.19 -3.14 20.51
CA PHE A 214 -5.51 -2.65 20.10
C PHE A 214 -6.46 -2.39 21.27
N GLU A 215 -7.49 -1.58 21.05
CA GLU A 215 -8.50 -1.23 22.05
C GLU A 215 -9.85 -1.92 21.82
N GLY A 216 -10.62 -2.05 22.91
CA GLY A 216 -11.90 -2.77 22.89
C GLY A 216 -11.76 -4.27 22.65
N GLU A 217 -12.78 -4.85 22.03
CA GLU A 217 -12.86 -6.27 21.70
C GLU A 217 -12.76 -6.49 20.20
N LEU A 218 -12.13 -7.61 19.82
CA LEU A 218 -12.09 -8.09 18.44
C LEU A 218 -13.50 -8.37 17.93
N GLN A 219 -13.90 -7.72 16.84
CA GLN A 219 -15.19 -7.89 16.20
C GLN A 219 -15.06 -8.83 15.00
N LYS A 220 -15.82 -9.94 15.00
CA LYS A 220 -15.80 -10.94 13.93
C LYS A 220 -16.53 -10.44 12.67
N VAL A 221 -15.94 -10.68 11.51
CA VAL A 221 -16.55 -10.51 10.18
C VAL A 221 -16.27 -11.80 9.38
N GLU A 222 -17.31 -12.48 8.93
CA GLU A 222 -17.16 -13.74 8.17
C GLU A 222 -16.54 -13.48 6.79
N ILE A 223 -15.63 -14.35 6.36
CA ILE A 223 -15.08 -14.32 4.99
C ILE A 223 -16.15 -14.84 4.03
N ASP A 224 -16.32 -14.12 2.92
CA ASP A 224 -17.23 -14.50 1.85
C ASP A 224 -16.59 -15.64 1.02
N PRO A 225 -17.23 -16.81 0.89
CA PRO A 225 -16.73 -17.88 0.04
C PRO A 225 -17.00 -17.59 -1.44
N ASP A 226 -16.14 -18.11 -2.31
CA ASP A 226 -16.36 -18.05 -3.75
C ASP A 226 -17.64 -18.80 -4.20
N ASN A 227 -17.95 -18.72 -5.49
CA ASN A 227 -19.13 -19.39 -6.06
C ASN A 227 -19.10 -20.94 -5.95
N GLU A 228 -17.96 -21.56 -5.59
CA GLU A 228 -17.83 -22.99 -5.29
C GLU A 228 -17.98 -23.30 -3.78
N GLY A 229 -18.14 -22.28 -2.93
CA GLY A 229 -18.18 -22.41 -1.48
C GLY A 229 -16.80 -22.46 -0.80
N LYS A 230 -15.73 -22.05 -1.49
CA LYS A 230 -14.34 -22.12 -1.00
C LYS A 230 -13.84 -20.76 -0.52
N ILE A 231 -13.06 -20.79 0.56
CA ILE A 231 -12.27 -19.64 1.00
C ILE A 231 -10.96 -19.64 0.21
N ARG A 232 -10.84 -18.74 -0.78
CA ARG A 232 -9.62 -18.54 -1.56
C ARG A 232 -8.89 -17.25 -1.20
N ASP A 233 -9.63 -16.21 -0.86
CA ASP A 233 -9.11 -14.88 -0.57
C ASP A 233 -9.73 -14.34 0.72
N PHE A 234 -9.06 -13.41 1.40
CA PHE A 234 -9.61 -12.73 2.58
C PHE A 234 -10.60 -11.63 2.18
N VAL A 235 -11.70 -12.01 1.52
CA VAL A 235 -12.75 -11.10 1.05
C VAL A 235 -13.90 -11.07 2.05
N VAL A 236 -14.36 -9.88 2.44
CA VAL A 236 -15.59 -9.69 3.23
C VAL A 236 -16.48 -8.62 2.59
N LYS A 237 -17.75 -8.53 3.01
CA LYS A 237 -18.65 -7.45 2.60
C LYS A 237 -18.47 -6.21 3.48
N MET A 238 -17.89 -5.16 2.91
CA MET A 238 -17.93 -3.81 3.49
C MET A 238 -19.30 -3.20 3.17
N THR A 239 -20.17 -3.06 4.17
CA THR A 239 -21.56 -2.62 4.00
C THR A 239 -21.71 -1.12 3.81
N SER A 240 -20.74 -0.33 4.26
CA SER A 240 -20.71 1.11 4.01
C SER A 240 -19.31 1.68 4.02
N LEU A 241 -19.15 2.82 3.34
CA LEU A 241 -17.91 3.58 3.32
C LEU A 241 -18.22 5.08 3.38
N ARG A 242 -17.75 5.73 4.44
CA ARG A 242 -18.05 7.14 4.76
C ARG A 242 -16.76 7.89 5.07
N MET A 243 -16.84 9.21 5.05
CA MET A 243 -15.75 10.11 5.43
C MET A 243 -16.24 11.07 6.52
N ASP A 244 -15.66 10.99 7.71
CA ASP A 244 -15.87 11.97 8.76
C ASP A 244 -14.84 13.10 8.63
N MET A 245 -15.32 14.31 8.39
CA MET A 245 -14.52 15.54 8.30
C MET A 245 -14.58 16.37 9.60
N SER A 246 -14.94 15.76 10.74
CA SER A 246 -15.06 16.44 12.03
C SER A 246 -13.75 17.05 12.56
N GLY A 247 -12.59 16.51 12.17
CA GLY A 247 -11.27 17.08 12.44
C GLY A 247 -10.99 18.40 11.70
N GLY A 248 -11.75 18.73 10.66
CA GLY A 248 -11.61 19.97 9.89
C GLY A 248 -10.27 20.10 9.14
N ASP A 249 -9.92 21.32 8.76
CA ASP A 249 -8.62 21.63 8.15
C ASP A 249 -7.65 22.17 9.21
N GLN A 250 -6.61 21.40 9.51
CA GLN A 250 -5.55 21.72 10.47
C GLN A 250 -4.36 22.45 9.81
N GLY A 251 -4.50 22.86 8.55
CA GLY A 251 -3.45 23.49 7.77
C GLY A 251 -3.25 24.97 8.09
N VAL A 252 -2.00 25.43 7.92
CA VAL A 252 -1.71 26.87 7.92
C VAL A 252 -2.35 27.51 6.69
N LYS A 253 -3.16 28.56 6.89
CA LYS A 253 -3.80 29.30 5.79
C LYS A 253 -2.75 29.82 4.80
N PRO A 254 -2.87 29.52 3.50
CA PRO A 254 -1.86 29.88 2.51
C PRO A 254 -1.77 31.39 2.32
N ASN A 255 -0.56 31.90 2.07
CA ASN A 255 -0.41 33.27 1.58
C ASN A 255 -0.90 33.37 0.11
N LYS A 256 -1.06 34.60 -0.41
CA LYS A 256 -1.59 34.84 -1.77
C LYS A 256 -0.79 34.14 -2.88
N THR A 257 0.53 33.97 -2.71
CA THR A 257 1.39 33.29 -3.69
C THR A 257 1.16 31.78 -3.64
N GLN A 258 1.16 31.19 -2.44
CA GLN A 258 0.80 29.78 -2.23
C GLN A 258 -0.60 29.48 -2.76
N GLN A 259 -1.59 30.33 -2.48
CA GLN A 259 -2.97 30.14 -2.94
C GLN A 259 -3.08 30.15 -4.48
N ARG A 260 -2.31 31.00 -5.18
CA ARG A 260 -2.21 30.99 -6.64
C ARG A 260 -1.54 29.71 -7.15
N GLU A 261 -0.47 29.27 -6.50
CA GLU A 261 0.25 28.06 -6.89
C GLU A 261 -0.60 26.80 -6.63
N ARG A 262 -1.35 26.72 -5.52
CA ARG A 262 -2.34 25.67 -5.28
C ARG A 262 -3.38 25.58 -6.40
N MET A 263 -3.97 26.71 -6.80
CA MET A 263 -4.91 26.76 -7.93
C MET A 263 -4.28 26.32 -9.26
N ARG A 264 -2.99 26.65 -9.49
CA ARG A 264 -2.24 26.19 -10.67
C ARG A 264 -1.97 24.68 -10.62
N LEU A 265 -1.56 24.17 -9.46
CA LEU A 265 -1.20 22.77 -9.26
C LEU A 265 -2.41 21.85 -9.41
N LYS A 266 -3.55 22.18 -8.79
CA LYS A 266 -4.84 21.48 -9.01
C LYS A 266 -5.19 21.42 -10.50
N ARG A 267 -5.10 22.55 -11.23
CA ARG A 267 -5.36 22.58 -12.69
C ARG A 267 -4.32 21.85 -13.55
N SER A 268 -3.14 21.49 -13.02
CA SER A 268 -2.05 20.88 -13.78
C SER A 268 -2.09 19.35 -13.88
N ILE A 269 -3.09 18.71 -13.25
CA ILE A 269 -3.24 17.25 -13.13
C ILE A 269 -3.23 16.53 -14.49
N SER A 270 -3.75 17.17 -15.55
CA SER A 270 -3.86 16.61 -16.90
C SER A 270 -2.54 16.28 -17.63
N ARG A 271 -1.36 16.36 -16.98
CA ARG A 271 -0.05 16.09 -17.60
C ARG A 271 0.97 15.37 -16.71
N ARG A 272 0.59 14.88 -15.52
CA ARG A 272 1.52 14.22 -14.60
C ARG A 272 1.10 12.80 -14.27
N THR A 273 1.20 11.95 -15.28
CA THR A 273 1.42 10.52 -15.10
C THR A 273 2.87 10.30 -14.64
N THR A 274 3.13 10.46 -13.34
CA THR A 274 4.23 9.68 -12.74
C THR A 274 3.82 8.23 -12.84
N ALA A 275 4.52 7.44 -13.66
CA ALA A 275 4.33 6.01 -13.76
C ALA A 275 4.70 5.35 -12.42
N ARG A 276 3.73 5.34 -11.50
CA ARG A 276 3.85 4.72 -10.19
C ARG A 276 3.25 3.34 -10.23
N ARG A 277 3.85 2.44 -9.45
CA ARG A 277 3.38 1.08 -9.26
C ARG A 277 2.11 1.07 -8.40
N VAL A 278 1.02 1.55 -9.00
CA VAL A 278 -0.33 1.23 -8.58
C VAL A 278 -0.74 0.05 -9.44
N GLY A 279 -0.79 -1.15 -8.85
CA GLY A 279 -1.42 -2.29 -9.50
C GLY A 279 -2.91 -1.98 -9.63
N VAL A 280 -3.36 -1.48 -10.78
CA VAL A 280 -4.78 -1.11 -11.02
C VAL A 280 -5.70 -2.34 -11.10
N LYS A 281 -5.10 -3.55 -11.10
CA LYS A 281 -5.80 -4.84 -11.07
C LYS A 281 -5.95 -5.31 -9.63
N ALA A 282 -7.18 -5.30 -9.12
CA ALA A 282 -7.56 -6.05 -7.93
C ALA A 282 -7.81 -7.52 -8.32
N LYS A 283 -6.78 -8.19 -8.86
CA LYS A 283 -6.83 -9.62 -9.17
C LYS A 283 -6.75 -10.47 -7.89
N GLY A 284 -7.86 -10.54 -7.17
CA GLY A 284 -8.17 -11.72 -6.36
C GLY A 284 -8.45 -12.92 -7.27
N SER A 285 -8.32 -14.13 -6.74
CA SER A 285 -8.79 -15.35 -7.43
C SER A 285 -10.33 -15.43 -7.44
N TYR A 286 -10.97 -14.66 -6.55
CA TYR A 286 -12.39 -14.54 -6.34
C TYR A 286 -13.21 -14.36 -7.64
N GLY A 287 -13.96 -15.41 -8.02
CA GLY A 287 -14.89 -15.38 -9.16
C GLY A 287 -14.29 -15.70 -10.53
N GLY A 288 -12.98 -15.95 -10.64
CA GLY A 288 -12.30 -16.24 -11.91
C GLY A 288 -12.02 -17.72 -12.16
N SER A 289 -12.84 -18.40 -12.98
CA SER A 289 -12.51 -19.74 -13.47
C SER A 289 -11.28 -19.70 -14.39
N GLY A 290 -10.35 -20.65 -14.20
CA GLY A 290 -9.07 -20.67 -14.90
C GLY A 290 -9.20 -20.74 -16.43
N LEU A 291 -8.84 -19.66 -17.11
CA LEU A 291 -8.72 -19.62 -18.57
C LEU A 291 -7.31 -20.06 -18.98
N LYS A 292 -7.20 -21.32 -19.43
CA LYS A 292 -6.03 -21.81 -20.17
C LYS A 292 -5.92 -21.06 -21.49
N THR A 293 -4.87 -20.26 -21.66
CA THR A 293 -4.50 -19.72 -22.97
C THR A 293 -3.70 -20.77 -23.75
N GLU A 294 -4.40 -21.71 -24.39
CA GLU A 294 -3.80 -22.47 -25.49
C GLU A 294 -3.64 -21.54 -26.69
N SER A 295 -2.42 -21.47 -27.22
CA SER A 295 -2.09 -20.69 -28.41
C SER A 295 -2.73 -21.31 -29.65
N VAL A 296 -3.66 -20.59 -30.28
CA VAL A 296 -4.19 -20.95 -31.60
C VAL A 296 -3.84 -19.83 -32.57
N GLU A 297 -2.86 -20.10 -33.43
CA GLU A 297 -2.59 -19.33 -34.65
C GLU A 297 -3.82 -19.41 -35.57
N ASN A 298 -4.24 -18.29 -36.16
CA ASN A 298 -5.00 -18.26 -37.40
C ASN A 298 -4.75 -16.92 -38.12
N ASP A 299 -4.34 -17.01 -39.38
CA ASP A 299 -4.17 -15.90 -40.32
C ASP A 299 -5.53 -15.39 -40.86
N ASP A 300 -5.47 -14.24 -41.57
CA ASP A 300 -6.50 -13.63 -42.43
C ASP A 300 -7.81 -13.16 -41.73
N ASP A 301 -8.33 -11.94 -41.93
CA ASP A 301 -8.39 -11.18 -43.17
C ASP A 301 -8.66 -9.64 -42.99
N GLN A 302 -8.44 -8.92 -44.09
CA GLN A 302 -8.52 -7.50 -44.44
C GLN A 302 -9.52 -6.51 -43.77
N SER A 303 -8.97 -5.30 -43.48
CA SER A 303 -9.51 -3.96 -43.86
C SER A 303 -10.76 -3.39 -43.10
N VAL A 304 -11.12 -2.09 -43.12
CA VAL A 304 -10.80 -0.91 -43.97
C VAL A 304 -10.87 0.43 -43.16
N ASN A 305 -10.04 1.42 -43.50
CA ASN A 305 -10.16 2.90 -43.30
C ASN A 305 -10.49 3.53 -41.92
N VAL A 306 -9.60 4.34 -41.31
CA VAL A 306 -9.09 5.70 -41.68
C VAL A 306 -9.99 6.84 -41.21
N LEU A 307 -9.45 7.70 -40.34
CA LEU A 307 -9.29 9.15 -40.55
C LEU A 307 -8.46 9.75 -39.40
N ASN A 308 -7.20 10.11 -39.67
CA ASN A 308 -6.45 11.04 -38.82
C ASN A 308 -5.80 12.11 -39.71
N ASN A 309 -5.94 13.37 -39.34
CA ASN A 309 -5.91 14.47 -40.31
C ASN A 309 -4.73 15.43 -40.08
N GLY A 310 -3.70 15.30 -40.93
CA GLY A 310 -2.85 16.40 -41.40
C GLY A 310 -1.86 17.04 -40.42
N LYS A 311 -0.57 16.96 -40.77
CA LYS A 311 0.06 18.06 -41.52
C LYS A 311 1.31 17.61 -42.28
N ASN A 312 1.43 18.11 -43.52
CA ASN A 312 2.58 17.92 -44.40
C ASN A 312 3.72 18.86 -44.02
N ASP A 313 4.95 18.45 -44.35
CA ASP A 313 5.95 19.18 -45.16
C ASP A 313 7.24 18.31 -45.17
N GLY A 314 7.94 17.98 -46.25
CA GLY A 314 7.71 18.17 -47.69
C GLY A 314 8.97 17.76 -48.48
N GLN A 315 8.80 17.12 -49.66
CA GLN A 315 9.82 16.84 -50.71
C GLN A 315 11.04 15.97 -50.29
N ASN A 316 11.23 14.72 -50.74
CA ASN A 316 11.21 14.09 -52.08
C ASN A 316 12.48 14.28 -52.94
N ASN A 317 13.34 13.25 -52.92
CA ASN A 317 14.32 12.80 -53.94
C ASN A 317 15.06 11.60 -53.29
N GLY A 318 15.33 10.46 -53.93
CA GLY A 318 15.00 9.98 -55.27
C GLY A 318 16.00 8.89 -55.70
N GLN A 319 15.50 7.81 -56.32
CA GLN A 319 16.23 6.75 -57.07
C GLN A 319 17.02 5.65 -56.33
N GLY A 320 16.72 4.39 -56.72
CA GLY A 320 17.63 3.24 -56.80
C GLY A 320 17.89 2.45 -55.51
N GLY A 321 17.83 1.12 -55.45
CA GLY A 321 17.54 0.12 -56.50
C GLY A 321 18.49 -1.09 -56.43
N CYS A 322 17.98 -2.22 -55.95
CA CYS A 322 18.49 -3.59 -56.19
C CYS A 322 19.81 -4.08 -55.54
N THR A 323 19.65 -4.76 -54.39
CA THR A 323 20.01 -6.19 -54.14
C THR A 323 21.42 -6.80 -54.34
N CYS A 324 21.82 -7.56 -53.31
CA CYS A 324 22.55 -8.85 -53.31
C CYS A 324 24.11 -8.94 -53.23
N SER A 325 24.55 -9.32 -52.01
CA SER A 325 25.32 -10.56 -51.71
C SER A 325 26.87 -10.62 -51.70
N ASN A 326 27.35 -11.20 -50.59
CA ASN A 326 28.50 -12.11 -50.38
C ASN A 326 29.96 -11.63 -50.10
N GLN A 327 30.44 -12.15 -48.96
CA GLN A 327 31.77 -12.76 -48.70
C GLN A 327 33.07 -11.93 -48.73
N GLY A 328 33.63 -11.70 -47.52
CA GLY A 328 34.70 -12.60 -47.01
C GLY A 328 36.11 -12.05 -46.78
N LYS A 329 36.77 -12.61 -45.74
CA LYS A 329 38.20 -12.52 -45.33
C LYS A 329 38.61 -11.20 -44.63
N ASN A 330 39.07 -11.21 -43.38
CA ASN A 330 40.23 -11.85 -42.71
C ASN A 330 41.52 -11.02 -42.86
N ASP A 331 42.06 -10.56 -41.72
CA ASP A 331 43.48 -10.41 -41.34
C ASP A 331 43.60 -9.36 -40.19
N ASN A 332 44.60 -9.35 -39.30
CA ASN A 332 45.34 -10.41 -38.59
C ASN A 332 46.19 -9.77 -37.46
N GLY A 333 46.54 -10.51 -36.40
CA GLY A 333 47.49 -10.11 -35.34
C GLY A 333 46.96 -9.14 -34.26
N GLY A 334 47.25 -9.28 -32.95
CA GLY A 334 48.11 -10.25 -32.26
C GLY A 334 49.46 -9.66 -31.82
N ASN A 335 49.57 -9.29 -30.53
CA ASN A 335 50.64 -9.66 -29.58
C ASN A 335 50.53 -8.87 -28.25
N ASP A 336 50.43 -9.60 -27.15
CA ASP A 336 51.36 -9.65 -26.00
C ASP A 336 51.96 -8.33 -25.44
N ASP A 337 51.77 -8.04 -24.14
CA ASP A 337 52.76 -8.41 -23.10
C ASP A 337 52.45 -7.89 -21.66
N GLU A 338 53.12 -8.54 -20.69
CA GLU A 338 52.88 -8.64 -19.25
C GLU A 338 53.18 -7.41 -18.32
N ASN A 339 52.60 -7.48 -17.11
CA ASN A 339 53.08 -7.02 -15.79
C ASN A 339 54.32 -6.11 -15.65
N HIS A 340 54.23 -5.03 -14.84
CA HIS A 340 54.50 -5.08 -13.38
C HIS A 340 54.42 -3.72 -12.62
N ASN A 341 54.05 -3.82 -11.33
CA ASN A 341 54.50 -3.01 -10.16
C ASN A 341 54.16 -1.51 -10.00
N GLY A 342 53.68 -1.17 -8.80
CA GLY A 342 54.15 0.04 -8.08
C GLY A 342 53.26 0.57 -6.95
N ASN A 343 53.70 0.36 -5.69
CA ASN A 343 53.36 1.04 -4.42
C ASN A 343 52.81 2.49 -4.49
N GLY A 344 52.09 3.04 -3.50
CA GLY A 344 51.78 2.60 -2.13
C GLY A 344 51.48 3.82 -1.23
N ASP A 345 51.11 3.59 0.04
CA ASP A 345 50.88 4.57 1.12
C ASP A 345 49.75 5.62 0.91
N GLY A 346 49.10 6.18 1.93
CA GLY A 346 49.19 5.96 3.38
C GLY A 346 48.86 7.24 4.17
N ASN A 347 48.14 7.08 5.29
CA ASN A 347 47.84 8.09 6.35
C ASN A 347 46.86 9.26 6.08
N ASN A 348 45.71 9.18 6.77
CA ASN A 348 45.34 10.02 7.92
C ASN A 348 45.95 11.44 8.03
N ASN A 349 45.09 12.45 8.25
CA ASN A 349 44.97 13.01 9.61
C ASN A 349 43.65 13.76 9.89
N GLN A 350 43.28 13.82 11.16
CA GLN A 350 42.21 14.66 11.72
C GLN A 350 42.75 16.07 12.06
N GLY A 351 41.90 17.11 12.04
CA GLY A 351 42.31 18.47 12.45
C GLY A 351 41.13 19.42 12.71
N LYS A 352 40.89 19.78 13.97
CA LYS A 352 39.76 20.60 14.45
C LYS A 352 40.04 22.12 14.38
N LYS A 353 38.94 22.90 14.24
CA LYS A 353 38.76 24.32 14.69
C LYS A 353 39.61 25.37 13.92
N ASN A 354 39.24 26.64 13.82
CA ASN A 354 38.38 27.49 14.68
C ASN A 354 37.60 28.56 13.88
N GLN A 355 36.67 29.27 14.54
CA GLN A 355 36.02 30.48 14.02
C GLN A 355 36.99 31.67 13.97
N ASP A 356 36.76 32.65 13.09
CA ASP A 356 36.88 34.06 13.49
C ASP A 356 36.10 35.05 12.59
N ASN A 357 35.68 36.16 13.20
CA ASN A 357 34.91 37.24 12.57
C ASN A 357 35.83 38.29 11.90
N LYS A 358 35.43 38.88 10.76
CA LYS A 358 35.67 40.31 10.50
C LYS A 358 34.82 40.93 9.38
N LYS A 359 34.37 42.15 9.63
CA LYS A 359 33.66 43.04 8.68
C LYS A 359 34.65 43.63 7.67
N GLY A 360 34.18 43.86 6.44
CA GLY A 360 34.85 44.70 5.44
C GLY A 360 33.80 45.50 4.67
N ASN A 361 33.93 46.84 4.66
CA ASN A 361 32.97 47.76 4.05
C ASN A 361 33.45 48.15 2.64
N GLY A 362 32.54 48.38 1.68
CA GLY A 362 32.89 48.74 0.31
C GLY A 362 31.83 49.65 -0.34
N ASN A 363 32.11 50.95 -0.41
CA ASN A 363 31.22 51.96 -1.00
C ASN A 363 31.28 51.94 -2.53
N GLY A 364 30.14 52.15 -3.18
CA GLY A 364 30.03 52.47 -4.61
C GLY A 364 29.02 53.59 -4.82
N ASN A 365 29.49 54.76 -5.28
CA ASN A 365 28.69 55.98 -5.38
C ASN A 365 28.18 56.19 -6.82
N GLY A 366 26.94 56.63 -7.00
CA GLY A 366 26.35 56.88 -8.32
C GLY A 366 25.16 57.83 -8.23
N ASN A 367 25.35 59.09 -8.65
CA ASN A 367 24.42 60.20 -8.39
C ASN A 367 23.55 60.52 -9.62
N GLY A 368 22.29 60.93 -9.43
CA GLY A 368 21.37 61.27 -10.53
C GLY A 368 20.11 62.01 -10.06
N ASN A 369 20.10 63.33 -10.19
CA ASN A 369 19.02 64.22 -9.74
C ASN A 369 17.77 64.17 -10.64
N GLY A 370 16.61 64.43 -10.04
CA GLY A 370 15.36 64.74 -10.74
C GLY A 370 14.27 65.20 -9.77
N ASN A 371 14.15 66.51 -9.54
CA ASN A 371 13.08 67.10 -8.74
C ASN A 371 11.74 67.03 -9.49
N ASP A 372 10.64 66.91 -8.75
CA ASP A 372 9.56 67.92 -8.87
C ASP A 372 8.73 68.05 -7.58
N ASN A 373 8.26 69.26 -7.32
CA ASN A 373 7.54 69.66 -6.09
C ASN A 373 6.02 69.71 -6.32
N GLY A 374 5.22 69.47 -5.27
CA GLY A 374 3.78 69.75 -5.31
C GLY A 374 3.06 69.59 -3.96
N ASN A 375 2.68 70.71 -3.34
CA ASN A 375 1.69 70.82 -2.24
C ASN A 375 0.37 70.06 -2.56
N GLY A 376 -0.46 69.65 -1.61
CA GLY A 376 -0.53 69.95 -0.17
C GLY A 376 -2.00 70.22 0.28
N ASN A 377 -2.21 70.30 1.59
CA ASN A 377 -3.46 70.60 2.34
C ASN A 377 -4.53 69.52 2.58
N ASP A 378 -4.84 69.41 3.87
CA ASP A 378 -5.97 68.74 4.53
C ASP A 378 -7.35 69.36 4.22
N ASN A 379 -8.44 68.62 4.51
CA ASN A 379 -9.32 69.03 5.63
C ASN A 379 -10.22 67.91 6.22
N LYS A 380 -10.78 68.16 7.41
CA LYS A 380 -11.57 67.24 8.27
C LYS A 380 -13.07 67.60 8.37
N ASN A 381 -13.85 66.68 8.97
CA ASN A 381 -15.27 66.82 9.45
C ASN A 381 -16.33 66.95 8.33
N GLY A 382 -17.63 66.59 8.43
CA GLY A 382 -18.52 66.00 9.46
C GLY A 382 -20.00 66.20 9.02
N ASN A 383 -21.10 65.78 9.67
CA ASN A 383 -21.39 64.87 10.80
C ASN A 383 -22.94 64.64 10.92
N LYS A 384 -23.42 63.65 11.71
CA LYS A 384 -24.76 63.50 12.36
C LYS A 384 -26.07 63.13 11.60
N ASN A 385 -26.67 62.01 12.08
CA ASN A 385 -28.04 61.80 12.64
C ASN A 385 -29.36 61.82 11.82
N GLY A 386 -30.27 60.89 12.22
CA GLY A 386 -31.74 60.95 12.07
C GLY A 386 -32.34 59.65 11.47
N ASN A 387 -32.63 58.58 12.23
CA ASN A 387 -33.75 58.32 13.17
C ASN A 387 -35.16 58.31 12.53
N GLY A 388 -35.88 57.19 12.63
CA GLY A 388 -37.24 57.00 12.09
C GLY A 388 -37.88 55.67 12.51
N ASN A 389 -38.90 55.73 13.38
CA ASN A 389 -39.58 54.61 14.03
C ASN A 389 -41.01 54.42 13.47
N LYS A 390 -41.53 53.18 13.38
CA LYS A 390 -42.97 52.87 13.57
C LYS A 390 -43.31 51.38 13.66
N ASN A 391 -44.27 51.08 14.56
CA ASN A 391 -44.88 49.77 14.81
C ASN A 391 -45.94 49.40 13.76
N ASN A 392 -46.33 48.11 13.72
CA ASN A 392 -47.70 47.72 14.13
C ASN A 392 -47.88 46.20 14.31
N ASN A 393 -48.73 45.84 15.27
CA ASN A 393 -49.32 44.50 15.43
C ASN A 393 -50.39 44.26 14.35
N ASP A 394 -50.73 43.00 14.03
CA ASP A 394 -51.97 42.39 14.56
C ASP A 394 -52.04 40.86 14.36
N SER A 395 -53.02 40.28 15.03
CA SER A 395 -53.39 38.89 15.26
C SER A 395 -54.29 38.35 14.14
N GLY A 396 -54.31 37.03 13.90
CA GLY A 396 -55.29 36.43 12.98
C GLY A 396 -55.28 34.90 12.93
N ASN A 397 -56.30 34.26 13.51
CA ASN A 397 -56.42 32.82 13.65
C ASN A 397 -57.66 32.29 12.88
N LYS A 398 -57.50 31.35 11.92
CA LYS A 398 -58.36 30.15 11.74
C LYS A 398 -58.07 29.30 10.50
N LYS A 399 -58.41 28.00 10.61
CA LYS A 399 -58.58 26.96 9.57
C LYS A 399 -59.85 27.29 8.72
N ASP A 400 -60.07 26.82 7.48
CA ASP A 400 -60.17 25.41 7.07
C ASP A 400 -60.32 25.24 5.53
N LYS A 401 -59.98 24.03 5.02
CA LYS A 401 -60.30 23.33 3.73
C LYS A 401 -60.82 24.07 2.47
N GLY A 402 -60.23 23.74 1.31
CA GLY A 402 -60.91 23.81 -0.01
C GLY A 402 -60.04 23.37 -1.22
N LYS A 403 -60.37 22.24 -1.87
CA LYS A 403 -59.64 21.71 -3.06
C LYS A 403 -59.93 22.51 -4.34
N LYS A 404 -58.94 22.65 -5.24
CA LYS A 404 -59.03 22.18 -6.65
C LYS A 404 -57.69 22.21 -7.40
N ASN A 405 -57.60 21.39 -8.44
CA ASN A 405 -56.39 21.08 -9.19
C ASN A 405 -55.99 22.18 -10.19
N GLY A 406 -54.69 22.35 -10.39
CA GLY A 406 -54.07 22.97 -11.56
C GLY A 406 -52.68 22.39 -11.70
N GLY A 407 -52.51 21.42 -12.59
CA GLY A 407 -51.23 20.72 -12.73
C GLY A 407 -50.22 21.53 -13.52
N ASN A 408 -48.96 21.53 -13.08
CA ASN A 408 -47.83 21.65 -13.99
C ASN A 408 -46.73 20.68 -13.54
N LYS A 409 -46.03 20.09 -14.51
CA LYS A 409 -44.94 19.14 -14.26
C LYS A 409 -43.66 19.91 -14.01
N ASP A 410 -42.91 19.50 -12.99
CA ASP A 410 -41.45 19.64 -12.92
C ASP A 410 -40.94 18.54 -11.98
N ASP A 411 -40.37 17.48 -12.56
CA ASP A 411 -39.84 16.32 -11.84
C ASP A 411 -38.49 16.65 -11.19
N GLY A 412 -38.54 17.50 -10.17
CA GLY A 412 -37.40 17.82 -9.31
C GLY A 412 -37.05 16.63 -8.41
N ASN A 413 -36.11 15.80 -8.86
CA ASN A 413 -35.56 14.67 -8.11
C ASN A 413 -34.99 15.12 -6.74
N LYS A 414 -35.78 14.97 -5.68
CA LYS A 414 -35.34 15.21 -4.31
C LYS A 414 -34.65 13.96 -3.76
N ASN A 415 -33.34 13.88 -3.96
CA ASN A 415 -32.52 13.00 -3.12
C ASN A 415 -32.76 13.35 -1.66
N GLY A 416 -33.17 12.35 -0.87
CA GLY A 416 -33.31 12.47 0.57
C GLY A 416 -31.95 12.61 1.23
N GLY A 417 -31.49 13.84 1.42
CA GLY A 417 -30.39 14.13 2.34
C GLY A 417 -30.82 13.79 3.76
N ASN A 418 -30.52 12.58 4.21
CA ASN A 418 -30.76 12.19 5.60
C ASN A 418 -29.82 13.02 6.49
N SER A 419 -30.38 13.70 7.49
CA SER A 419 -29.66 14.67 8.31
C SER A 419 -28.86 13.98 9.41
N THR A 420 -27.75 13.36 9.06
CA THR A 420 -26.63 13.11 9.99
C THR A 420 -25.78 14.38 10.13
N SER A 421 -24.98 14.46 11.20
CA SER A 421 -24.09 15.61 11.48
C SER A 421 -23.29 15.99 10.23
N GLY A 422 -23.32 17.28 9.85
CA GLY A 422 -22.87 17.77 8.53
C GLY A 422 -21.38 17.62 8.18
N ASN A 423 -20.64 16.84 8.97
CA ASN A 423 -19.24 16.45 8.73
C ASN A 423 -19.10 14.99 8.28
N LEU A 424 -20.10 14.12 8.50
CA LEU A 424 -20.07 12.72 8.07
C LEU A 424 -20.69 12.60 6.67
N ILE A 425 -19.84 12.29 5.69
CA ILE A 425 -20.15 12.24 4.26
C ILE A 425 -20.25 10.78 3.82
N ASP A 426 -21.38 10.38 3.26
CA ASP A 426 -21.50 9.09 2.58
C ASP A 426 -20.73 9.15 1.25
N LEU A 427 -19.80 8.20 1.04
CA LEU A 427 -19.03 8.14 -0.21
C LEU A 427 -19.77 7.38 -1.31
N GLY A 428 -20.92 6.76 -1.02
CA GLY A 428 -21.81 6.18 -2.03
C GLY A 428 -21.33 4.84 -2.58
N LEU A 429 -20.81 3.98 -1.70
CA LEU A 429 -20.52 2.57 -2.00
C LEU A 429 -21.83 1.86 -2.39
N LYS A 430 -21.86 1.19 -3.56
CA LYS A 430 -23.06 0.46 -4.00
C LYS A 430 -23.07 -0.96 -3.43
N GLU A 431 -24.26 -1.55 -3.33
CA GLU A 431 -24.48 -2.95 -2.90
C GLU A 431 -23.63 -3.97 -3.70
N ALA A 432 -23.49 -3.76 -5.01
CA ALA A 432 -22.66 -4.59 -5.89
C ALA A 432 -21.15 -4.32 -5.80
N GLU A 433 -20.72 -3.31 -5.05
CA GLU A 433 -19.32 -2.88 -4.85
C GLU A 433 -18.83 -3.22 -3.43
N THR A 434 -19.52 -4.11 -2.70
CA THR A 434 -19.27 -4.37 -1.27
C THR A 434 -18.12 -5.35 -1.02
N PHE A 435 -17.79 -6.23 -1.98
CA PHE A 435 -16.69 -7.20 -1.86
C PHE A 435 -15.35 -6.48 -1.67
N THR A 436 -14.68 -6.80 -0.58
CA THR A 436 -13.48 -6.09 -0.13
C THR A 436 -12.43 -7.08 0.34
N LEU A 437 -11.33 -7.16 -0.39
CA LEU A 437 -10.14 -7.94 -0.09
C LEU A 437 -9.31 -7.27 1.01
N PHE A 438 -8.81 -8.06 1.96
CA PHE A 438 -7.87 -7.64 2.99
C PHE A 438 -6.50 -8.21 2.68
N ASP A 439 -5.69 -7.39 2.03
CA ASP A 439 -4.43 -7.75 1.38
C ASP A 439 -3.29 -6.93 1.98
N THR A 440 -2.48 -7.55 2.83
CA THR A 440 -1.35 -6.86 3.46
C THR A 440 -0.33 -6.42 2.41
N GLY A 441 -0.04 -7.25 1.40
CA GLY A 441 0.91 -6.97 0.32
C GLY A 441 0.42 -5.88 -0.65
N GLY A 442 -0.90 -5.65 -0.68
CA GLY A 442 -1.55 -4.55 -1.37
C GLY A 442 -1.02 -3.22 -0.87
N VAL A 443 -0.39 -2.44 -1.75
CA VAL A 443 0.31 -1.23 -1.32
C VAL A 443 -0.63 -0.11 -0.86
N ALA A 444 -1.89 -0.06 -1.27
CA ALA A 444 -2.75 1.11 -1.05
C ALA A 444 -4.24 0.76 -0.92
N LEU A 445 -5.09 1.77 -0.70
CA LEU A 445 -6.53 1.57 -0.84
C LEU A 445 -6.92 1.53 -2.32
N THR A 446 -7.54 0.43 -2.75
CA THR A 446 -8.19 0.30 -4.05
C THR A 446 -9.70 0.33 -3.85
N LEU A 447 -10.37 1.31 -4.47
CA LEU A 447 -11.78 1.66 -4.22
C LEU A 447 -12.53 1.89 -5.54
N PRO A 448 -13.87 1.89 -5.54
CA PRO A 448 -14.64 2.15 -6.76
C PRO A 448 -14.46 3.60 -7.21
N ALA A 449 -14.38 3.83 -8.53
CA ALA A 449 -14.25 5.19 -9.06
C ALA A 449 -15.41 6.12 -8.63
N GLY A 450 -16.60 5.57 -8.31
CA GLY A 450 -17.72 6.35 -7.76
C GLY A 450 -17.42 6.93 -6.37
N VAL A 451 -16.88 6.08 -5.48
CA VAL A 451 -16.44 6.44 -4.13
C VAL A 451 -15.36 7.52 -4.19
N LEU A 452 -14.33 7.32 -5.03
CA LEU A 452 -13.23 8.28 -5.16
C LEU A 452 -13.68 9.62 -5.73
N LYS A 453 -14.66 9.66 -6.65
CA LYS A 453 -15.27 10.93 -7.11
C LYS A 453 -16.00 11.67 -5.99
N ASN A 454 -16.57 10.97 -5.00
CA ASN A 454 -17.23 11.61 -3.86
C ASN A 454 -16.20 12.07 -2.80
N MET A 455 -15.16 11.28 -2.57
CA MET A 455 -14.00 11.65 -1.77
C MET A 455 -13.26 12.88 -2.34
N ALA A 456 -13.10 12.97 -3.65
CA ALA A 456 -12.52 14.14 -4.32
C ALA A 456 -13.29 15.44 -4.02
N LYS A 457 -14.62 15.39 -4.09
CA LYS A 457 -15.50 16.52 -3.72
C LYS A 457 -15.34 16.91 -2.25
N ALA A 458 -15.32 15.94 -1.33
CA ALA A 458 -15.13 16.19 0.10
C ALA A 458 -13.77 16.87 0.41
N LEU A 459 -12.73 16.46 -0.31
CA LEU A 459 -11.37 16.97 -0.13
C LEU A 459 -11.07 18.26 -0.90
N ASP A 460 -12.01 18.78 -1.72
CA ASP A 460 -11.80 19.88 -2.67
C ASP A 460 -10.63 19.59 -3.64
N THR A 461 -10.69 18.46 -4.32
CA THR A 461 -9.72 18.05 -5.34
C THR A 461 -10.42 17.43 -6.55
N ASP A 462 -9.68 17.26 -7.64
CA ASP A 462 -10.15 16.58 -8.84
C ASP A 462 -9.92 15.06 -8.73
N PHE A 463 -10.68 14.27 -9.50
CA PHE A 463 -10.43 12.83 -9.69
C PHE A 463 -10.17 12.57 -11.17
N ASN A 464 -9.02 11.94 -11.47
CA ASN A 464 -8.63 11.60 -12.83
C ASN A 464 -9.26 10.26 -13.25
N GLN A 465 -10.10 10.26 -14.28
CA GLN A 465 -10.71 9.02 -14.80
C GLN A 465 -9.69 8.09 -15.45
N GLU A 466 -8.60 8.64 -16.01
CA GLU A 466 -7.62 7.89 -16.81
C GLU A 466 -6.60 7.17 -15.92
N SER A 467 -6.05 7.86 -14.91
CA SER A 467 -5.13 7.24 -13.94
C SER A 467 -5.83 6.60 -12.74
N GLY A 468 -7.12 6.88 -12.52
CA GLY A 468 -7.85 6.43 -11.34
C GLY A 468 -7.45 7.14 -10.04
N GLU A 469 -6.69 8.23 -10.12
CA GLU A 469 -6.08 8.90 -8.98
C GLU A 469 -6.87 10.12 -8.49
N LEU A 470 -6.69 10.45 -7.20
CA LEU A 470 -7.06 11.74 -6.63
C LEU A 470 -5.97 12.79 -6.87
N GLY A 471 -6.39 13.99 -7.26
CA GLY A 471 -5.50 15.15 -7.36
C GLY A 471 -4.95 15.60 -6.01
N PRO A 472 -3.89 16.44 -5.98
CA PRO A 472 -3.30 16.93 -4.73
C PRO A 472 -4.32 17.64 -3.82
N VAL A 473 -4.35 17.23 -2.56
CA VAL A 473 -5.23 17.74 -1.49
C VAL A 473 -4.45 18.70 -0.60
N GLU A 474 -5.12 19.65 0.05
CA GLU A 474 -4.44 20.51 1.04
C GLU A 474 -4.01 19.66 2.24
N CYS A 475 -2.72 19.65 2.60
CA CYS A 475 -2.19 18.72 3.59
C CYS A 475 -2.90 18.77 4.95
N GLY A 476 -3.44 19.94 5.33
CA GLY A 476 -4.18 20.12 6.57
C GLY A 476 -5.50 19.35 6.66
N LYS A 477 -6.06 18.88 5.53
CA LYS A 477 -7.21 17.97 5.50
C LYS A 477 -6.82 16.51 5.69
N LEU A 478 -5.59 16.13 5.36
CA LEU A 478 -5.04 14.77 5.55
C LEU A 478 -4.45 14.64 6.95
N ASN A 479 -5.32 14.69 7.96
CA ASN A 479 -4.98 14.62 9.38
C ASN A 479 -5.80 13.52 10.08
N ALA A 480 -5.31 13.02 11.23
CA ALA A 480 -5.92 11.90 11.97
C ALA A 480 -7.31 12.21 12.59
N GLY A 481 -7.72 13.48 12.64
CA GLY A 481 -9.06 13.89 13.06
C GLY A 481 -10.10 13.78 11.94
N ASN A 482 -9.69 13.78 10.68
CA ASN A 482 -10.55 13.38 9.56
C ASN A 482 -10.32 11.90 9.28
N LYS A 483 -11.39 11.16 8.98
CA LYS A 483 -11.34 9.70 8.93
C LYS A 483 -12.14 9.13 7.78
N ILE A 484 -11.67 8.01 7.22
CA ILE A 484 -12.53 7.05 6.53
C ILE A 484 -13.17 6.15 7.60
N VAL A 485 -14.47 5.91 7.48
CA VAL A 485 -15.26 5.02 8.34
C VAL A 485 -15.79 3.88 7.47
N MET A 486 -15.38 2.65 7.80
CA MET A 486 -15.73 1.43 7.07
C MET A 486 -16.70 0.61 7.94
N GLY A 487 -17.87 0.29 7.39
CA GLY A 487 -18.87 -0.54 8.05
C GLY A 487 -18.86 -1.99 7.55
N PHE A 488 -19.09 -2.93 8.45
CA PHE A 488 -19.23 -4.36 8.20
C PHE A 488 -20.39 -4.91 9.04
N ASN A 489 -20.92 -6.08 8.68
CA ASN A 489 -22.07 -6.72 9.34
C ASN A 489 -23.24 -5.74 9.51
N ASP A 490 -23.73 -5.16 8.41
CA ASP A 490 -24.77 -4.13 8.37
C ASP A 490 -24.48 -2.93 9.31
N ASP A 491 -23.23 -2.45 9.25
CA ASP A 491 -22.67 -1.37 10.06
C ASP A 491 -22.66 -1.61 11.59
N SER A 492 -22.93 -2.84 12.06
CA SER A 492 -22.78 -3.20 13.47
C SER A 492 -21.31 -3.28 13.92
N VAL A 493 -20.40 -3.52 12.98
CA VAL A 493 -18.95 -3.42 13.16
C VAL A 493 -18.46 -2.22 12.34
N GLN A 494 -17.72 -1.29 12.96
CA GLN A 494 -17.18 -0.12 12.28
C GLN A 494 -15.72 0.09 12.66
N MET A 495 -14.87 0.28 11.65
CA MET A 495 -13.45 0.58 11.81
C MET A 495 -13.13 1.93 11.19
N THR A 496 -12.17 2.65 11.77
CA THR A 496 -11.78 3.98 11.28
C THR A 496 -10.31 4.04 10.88
N LEU A 497 -10.04 4.78 9.80
CA LEU A 497 -8.70 5.02 9.25
C LEU A 497 -8.49 6.53 9.12
N GLY A 498 -7.45 7.08 9.74
CA GLY A 498 -7.13 8.50 9.65
C GLY A 498 -6.71 8.92 8.24
N LEU A 499 -7.12 10.11 7.80
CA LEU A 499 -6.72 10.62 6.47
C LEU A 499 -5.22 10.96 6.37
N ASP A 500 -4.50 11.00 7.50
CA ASP A 500 -3.05 11.04 7.53
C ASP A 500 -2.40 9.74 7.02
N LYS A 501 -3.06 8.58 7.16
CA LYS A 501 -2.49 7.27 6.75
C LYS A 501 -2.39 7.10 5.24
N ILE A 502 -3.29 7.74 4.50
CA ILE A 502 -3.34 7.71 3.03
C ILE A 502 -2.54 8.85 2.39
N ARG A 503 -1.83 9.67 3.18
CA ARG A 503 -0.94 10.71 2.68
C ARG A 503 0.38 10.07 2.21
N LEU A 504 0.76 10.31 0.96
CA LEU A 504 2.11 9.92 0.50
C LEU A 504 3.19 10.74 1.22
N SER A 505 4.29 10.09 1.57
CA SER A 505 5.43 10.70 2.25
C SER A 505 6.10 11.79 1.40
N GLU A 506 6.79 12.74 2.04
CA GLU A 506 7.35 13.90 1.32
C GLU A 506 8.46 13.51 0.32
N GLU A 507 9.17 12.42 0.59
CA GLU A 507 10.12 11.76 -0.32
C GLU A 507 9.43 11.34 -1.63
N LEU A 508 8.20 10.83 -1.54
CA LEU A 508 7.40 10.35 -2.65
C LEU A 508 6.39 11.41 -3.15
N THR A 509 6.69 12.70 -2.98
CA THR A 509 5.87 13.77 -3.55
C THR A 509 6.72 14.81 -4.27
N ALA A 510 6.20 15.34 -5.38
CA ALA A 510 6.89 16.38 -6.13
C ALA A 510 7.13 17.61 -5.24
N PRO A 511 8.38 18.10 -5.06
CA PRO A 511 8.72 19.11 -4.05
C PRO A 511 7.92 20.42 -4.13
N GLU A 512 7.38 20.77 -5.29
CA GLU A 512 6.49 21.92 -5.49
C GLU A 512 5.11 21.74 -4.83
N LEU A 513 4.59 20.51 -4.69
CA LEU A 513 3.37 20.23 -3.94
C LEU A 513 3.59 20.54 -2.46
N THR A 514 4.65 19.95 -1.88
CA THR A 514 5.04 20.14 -0.48
C THR A 514 5.28 21.62 -0.16
N LYS A 515 5.99 22.36 -1.02
CA LYS A 515 6.19 23.83 -0.90
C LYS A 515 4.89 24.64 -0.96
N ALA A 516 3.87 24.15 -1.65
CA ALA A 516 2.54 24.76 -1.68
C ALA A 516 1.64 24.33 -0.50
N GLY A 517 2.09 23.42 0.37
CA GLY A 517 1.27 22.80 1.41
C GLY A 517 0.19 21.87 0.84
N MET A 518 0.50 21.22 -0.29
CA MET A 518 -0.33 20.23 -0.98
C MET A 518 0.30 18.85 -0.82
N CYS A 519 -0.55 17.84 -0.65
CA CYS A 519 -0.18 16.46 -0.40
C CYS A 519 -0.86 15.55 -1.42
N GLN A 520 -0.17 14.48 -1.82
CA GLN A 520 -0.74 13.46 -2.68
C GLN A 520 -1.40 12.36 -1.84
N VAL A 521 -2.51 11.81 -2.34
CA VAL A 521 -3.29 10.76 -1.68
C VAL A 521 -2.99 9.43 -2.37
N GLY A 522 -2.70 8.40 -1.59
CA GLY A 522 -2.54 7.03 -2.07
C GLY A 522 -3.82 6.22 -1.92
N ALA A 523 -4.84 6.59 -2.70
CA ALA A 523 -6.09 5.85 -2.85
C ALA A 523 -6.49 5.88 -4.33
N PHE A 524 -6.80 4.72 -4.88
CA PHE A 524 -6.77 4.48 -6.32
C PHE A 524 -8.02 3.74 -6.81
N ALA A 525 -8.47 4.02 -8.03
CA ALA A 525 -9.60 3.34 -8.61
C ALA A 525 -9.23 1.89 -8.99
N GLY A 526 -10.01 0.91 -8.53
CA GLY A 526 -9.91 -0.47 -9.02
C GLY A 526 -10.49 -0.62 -10.43
N ASP A 527 -10.20 -1.76 -11.07
CA ASP A 527 -10.80 -2.12 -12.36
C ASP A 527 -12.33 -2.21 -12.22
N PRO A 528 -13.12 -1.45 -13.02
CA PRO A 528 -14.58 -1.46 -12.94
C PRO A 528 -15.21 -2.81 -13.36
N ASN A 529 -14.44 -3.74 -13.93
CA ASN A 529 -14.89 -5.09 -14.28
C ASN A 529 -14.71 -6.09 -13.13
N GLU A 530 -13.76 -5.86 -12.22
CA GLU A 530 -13.45 -6.77 -11.11
C GLU A 530 -14.42 -6.58 -9.92
N ASN A 531 -14.97 -5.38 -9.72
CA ASN A 531 -15.87 -5.01 -8.60
C ASN A 531 -15.34 -5.38 -7.20
N LEU A 532 -14.01 -5.48 -7.06
CA LEU A 532 -13.31 -5.84 -5.84
C LEU A 532 -12.57 -4.63 -5.28
N ASN A 533 -12.90 -4.23 -4.05
CA ASN A 533 -12.10 -3.28 -3.30
C ASN A 533 -10.88 -4.00 -2.71
N SER A 534 -9.78 -3.30 -2.47
CA SER A 534 -8.66 -3.83 -1.68
C SER A 534 -8.25 -2.86 -0.58
N MET A 535 -8.19 -3.39 0.64
CA MET A 535 -7.68 -2.72 1.83
C MET A 535 -6.21 -3.10 2.00
N GLY A 536 -5.34 -2.32 1.36
CA GLY A 536 -3.88 -2.48 1.45
C GLY A 536 -3.28 -2.07 2.80
N PHE A 537 -1.94 -2.15 2.89
CA PHE A 537 -1.05 -1.76 3.98
C PHE A 537 -1.60 -0.71 4.96
N VAL A 538 -2.08 0.43 4.42
CA VAL A 538 -2.56 1.58 5.22
C VAL A 538 -3.73 1.24 6.14
N PHE A 539 -4.64 0.31 5.75
CA PHE A 539 -5.74 -0.15 6.62
C PHE A 539 -5.19 -0.74 7.93
N PHE A 540 -4.18 -1.60 7.80
CA PHE A 540 -3.53 -2.29 8.92
C PHE A 540 -2.70 -1.36 9.82
N THR A 541 -2.54 -0.08 9.48
CA THR A 541 -1.85 0.90 10.35
C THR A 541 -2.72 1.44 11.48
N ASP A 542 -4.03 1.52 11.25
CA ASP A 542 -5.02 1.96 12.26
C ASP A 542 -5.93 0.81 12.72
N VAL A 543 -6.00 -0.31 12.00
CA VAL A 543 -6.84 -1.47 12.35
C VAL A 543 -6.00 -2.71 12.60
N TYR A 544 -6.03 -3.20 13.85
CA TYR A 544 -5.47 -4.49 14.20
C TYR A 544 -6.35 -5.59 13.64
N THR A 545 -5.76 -6.46 12.81
CA THR A 545 -6.51 -7.48 12.06
C THR A 545 -6.04 -8.88 12.42
N VAL A 546 -6.97 -9.78 12.66
CA VAL A 546 -6.74 -11.22 12.80
C VAL A 546 -7.32 -11.93 11.58
N PHE A 547 -6.50 -12.74 10.94
CA PHE A 547 -6.85 -13.64 9.83
C PHE A 547 -7.01 -15.05 10.41
N ASP A 548 -8.26 -15.52 10.51
CA ASP A 548 -8.61 -16.80 11.14
C ASP A 548 -9.15 -17.78 10.08
N LEU A 549 -8.28 -18.67 9.62
CA LEU A 549 -8.59 -19.71 8.63
C LEU A 549 -9.23 -20.96 9.27
N GLU A 550 -9.25 -21.07 10.61
CA GLU A 550 -9.98 -22.14 11.29
C GLU A 550 -11.48 -21.87 11.26
N SER A 551 -11.89 -20.63 11.56
CA SER A 551 -13.30 -20.22 11.60
C SER A 551 -13.79 -19.48 10.35
N ASN A 552 -12.91 -19.30 9.35
CA ASN A 552 -13.15 -18.60 8.07
C ASN A 552 -13.62 -17.15 8.28
N SER A 553 -12.85 -16.38 9.05
CA SER A 553 -13.21 -15.00 9.39
C SER A 553 -12.03 -14.06 9.51
N LEU A 554 -12.32 -12.77 9.37
CA LEU A 554 -11.46 -11.70 9.84
C LEU A 554 -11.98 -11.20 11.20
N TRP A 555 -11.07 -10.74 12.05
CA TRP A 555 -11.44 -10.02 13.26
C TRP A 555 -10.75 -8.67 13.30
N PHE A 556 -11.52 -7.62 13.61
CA PHE A 556 -11.04 -6.24 13.60
C PHE A 556 -11.15 -5.59 14.98
N ALA A 557 -10.15 -4.80 15.34
CA ALA A 557 -10.20 -3.83 16.42
C ALA A 557 -9.36 -2.60 16.08
N GLN A 558 -9.67 -1.44 16.65
CA GLN A 558 -8.86 -0.23 16.43
C GLN A 558 -7.48 -0.40 17.08
N ALA A 559 -6.41 -0.24 16.29
CA ALA A 559 -5.03 -0.35 16.76
C ALA A 559 -4.68 0.77 17.75
N LYS A 560 -3.75 0.49 18.67
CA LYS A 560 -3.26 1.46 19.66
C LYS A 560 -1.76 1.26 19.92
N GLY A 561 -1.10 2.33 20.37
CA GLY A 561 0.31 2.31 20.75
C GLY A 561 1.25 2.24 19.55
N ASP A 562 2.49 1.79 19.79
CA ASP A 562 3.49 1.58 18.74
C ASP A 562 3.40 0.14 18.18
N PRO A 563 3.08 -0.04 16.89
CA PRO A 563 3.09 -1.35 16.23
C PRO A 563 4.41 -2.11 16.37
N GLY A 564 5.54 -1.41 16.43
CA GLY A 564 6.89 -1.99 16.48
C GLY A 564 7.43 -2.26 17.88
N ALA A 565 6.74 -1.83 18.94
CA ALA A 565 7.14 -2.13 20.31
C ALA A 565 7.16 -3.66 20.57
N PRO A 566 8.03 -4.17 21.46
CA PRO A 566 8.00 -5.57 21.89
C PRO A 566 6.61 -6.00 22.36
N ALA A 567 6.28 -7.27 22.17
CA ALA A 567 4.94 -7.76 22.50
C ALA A 567 4.62 -7.60 24.00
N GLY A 568 3.48 -6.97 24.30
CA GLY A 568 3.14 -6.56 25.67
C GLY A 568 2.20 -7.53 26.40
N GLN A 569 1.24 -8.09 25.68
CA GLN A 569 0.18 -8.97 26.19
C GLN A 569 -0.16 -10.04 25.15
N LEU A 570 0.79 -10.94 24.88
CA LEU A 570 0.57 -12.06 23.97
C LEU A 570 -0.54 -12.98 24.48
N GLU A 571 -1.44 -13.38 23.60
CA GLU A 571 -2.47 -14.40 23.82
C GLU A 571 -2.46 -15.37 22.64
N GLU A 572 -2.54 -16.68 22.92
CA GLU A 572 -2.81 -17.65 21.85
C GLU A 572 -4.25 -17.46 21.37
N PHE A 573 -4.47 -17.49 20.05
CA PHE A 573 -5.84 -17.41 19.56
C PHE A 573 -6.53 -18.76 19.82
N PRO A 574 -7.77 -18.77 20.36
CA PRO A 574 -8.44 -20.02 20.65
C PRO A 574 -8.64 -20.83 19.35
N PRO A 575 -8.27 -22.12 19.31
CA PRO A 575 -8.65 -22.97 18.19
C PRO A 575 -10.17 -23.13 18.15
N LYS A 576 -10.68 -23.49 16.97
CA LYS A 576 -12.09 -23.83 16.79
C LYS A 576 -12.51 -24.94 17.76
N ALA A 577 -13.61 -24.72 18.48
CA ALA A 577 -14.15 -25.62 19.50
C ALA A 577 -14.87 -26.85 18.91
#